data_AF-A0A2P2BV49-F1
#
_entry.id   AF-A0A2P2BV49-F1
#
_cell.length_a   1.000
_cell.length_b   1.000
_cell.length_c   1.000
_cell.angle_alpha   90.00
_cell.angle_beta   90.00
_cell.angle_gamma   90.00
#
_symmetry.space_group_name_H-M   'P 1'
#
loop_
_entity.id
_entity.type
_entity.pdbx_description
1 polymer ?
#
loop_
_entity_poly.entity_id
_entity_poly.type
_entity_poly.pdbx_seq_one_letter_code
_entity_poly.pdbx_strand_id
1 'polypeptide(L)'
;MEELRDILLNEIPEFREKGHKFVNGEISVNEFKHASGGMGVYAHRGGKEFMIRLRTASGVLDIEKLKYIYDCAKKYNLDKVHLTTRQAIQLHGLGIDEVCDIMEDGLKHGIYTRGGGGNFPRNVALSPLSGVEIGEAFDVTEYALKVNEYLMKDIYKYKLPRKLKVSFSNSSEDTANCTVQDLGFLAVKENGEEFFKLYIAGGIGKNPAKAVEYDELVPKSDVLYHVQAMIELFIAEGNYENRNKARTRYIVASMGEEEFLKCYKKHLKEVKERENLDLNIENKTCKKKGSKIDLQDIRLIPQKQEGLYSVYLHPIGGQLKLTDLEALINALESIEDLEIRLSMSEGVYFRNLNGEEAKNILELTKTMGGNTPIEQTSCCIGVPTCQIGIGESQGLLHSILDYFKKKNYTTNKLPRIHISGCTSSCGTHQIGIIGFGGKKKKIDGELKEAFTLYVGGVAKKDNVKLGEVYGDIASDKIPEFLYNLGLLLDEKNINFEEYLGSNVEEFKEFANKYIA
;
A
#
# COMPACT_ATOMS: atom_id res chain seq x y z
N MET A 1 8.02 7.09 23.27
CA MET A 1 8.51 6.00 22.39
C MET A 1 9.48 5.07 23.11
N GLU A 2 10.29 5.56 24.06
CA GLU A 2 11.20 4.71 24.85
C GLU A 2 10.48 3.59 25.62
N GLU A 3 9.42 3.91 26.37
CA GLU A 3 8.60 2.90 27.06
C GLU A 3 8.10 1.79 26.12
N LEU A 4 7.59 2.18 24.93
CA LEU A 4 7.16 1.21 23.91
C LEU A 4 8.32 0.31 23.47
N ARG A 5 9.51 0.89 23.23
CA ARG A 5 10.69 0.13 22.81
C ARG A 5 11.03 -0.94 23.85
N ASP A 6 11.03 -0.59 25.12
CA ASP A 6 11.37 -1.51 26.21
C ASP A 6 10.33 -2.64 26.34
N ILE A 7 9.04 -2.31 26.21
CA ILE A 7 7.97 -3.32 26.17
C ILE A 7 8.19 -4.30 25.01
N LEU A 8 8.44 -3.79 23.80
CA LEU A 8 8.61 -4.64 22.62
C LEU A 8 9.88 -5.49 22.70
N LEU A 9 10.99 -4.97 23.24
CA LEU A 9 12.22 -5.75 23.45
C LEU A 9 11.96 -6.95 24.38
N ASN A 10 11.19 -6.75 25.44
CA ASN A 10 10.88 -7.81 26.42
C ASN A 10 9.96 -8.91 25.86
N GLU A 11 9.20 -8.64 24.79
CA GLU A 11 8.34 -9.64 24.14
C GLU A 11 9.10 -10.56 23.17
N ILE A 12 10.27 -10.15 22.68
CA ILE A 12 11.00 -10.87 21.63
C ILE A 12 11.47 -12.26 22.07
N PRO A 13 12.05 -12.46 23.28
CA PRO A 13 12.48 -13.79 23.72
C PRO A 13 11.35 -14.83 23.74
N GLU A 14 10.16 -14.45 24.24
CA GLU A 14 8.98 -15.33 24.24
C GLU A 14 8.51 -15.61 22.80
N PHE A 15 8.55 -14.61 21.93
CA PHE A 15 8.20 -14.79 20.52
C PHE A 15 9.18 -15.73 19.79
N ARG A 16 10.48 -15.61 20.07
CA ARG A 16 11.54 -16.49 19.55
C ARG A 16 11.27 -17.95 19.95
N GLU A 17 10.98 -18.21 21.23
CA GLU A 17 10.60 -19.54 21.73
C GLU A 17 9.38 -20.10 20.98
N LYS A 18 8.32 -19.30 20.83
CA LYS A 18 7.12 -19.71 20.07
C LYS A 18 7.42 -20.04 18.62
N GLY A 19 8.33 -19.30 17.98
CA GLY A 19 8.71 -19.60 16.61
C GLY A 19 9.54 -20.88 16.49
N HIS A 20 10.41 -21.21 17.45
CA HIS A 20 11.05 -22.53 17.49
C HIS A 20 10.03 -23.67 17.65
N LYS A 21 9.06 -23.52 18.56
CA LYS A 21 7.95 -24.48 18.70
C LYS A 21 7.19 -24.66 17.39
N PHE A 22 6.95 -23.59 16.66
CA PHE A 22 6.29 -23.66 15.35
C PHE A 22 7.15 -24.40 14.30
N VAL A 23 8.45 -24.08 14.20
CA VAL A 23 9.37 -24.74 13.27
C VAL A 23 9.51 -26.24 13.56
N ASN A 24 9.43 -26.63 14.84
CA ASN A 24 9.46 -28.01 15.31
C ASN A 24 8.11 -28.75 15.16
N GLY A 25 7.03 -28.06 14.77
CA GLY A 25 5.70 -28.64 14.64
C GLY A 25 4.94 -28.83 15.95
N GLU A 26 5.39 -28.22 17.04
CA GLU A 26 4.75 -28.28 18.36
C GLU A 26 3.50 -27.39 18.46
N ILE A 27 3.42 -26.34 17.62
CA ILE A 27 2.22 -25.50 17.49
C ILE A 27 1.77 -25.40 16.02
N SER A 28 0.47 -25.25 15.82
CA SER A 28 -0.13 -25.16 14.49
C SER A 28 0.14 -23.83 13.79
N VAL A 29 -0.05 -23.81 12.47
CA VAL A 29 0.02 -22.58 11.65
C VAL A 29 -0.96 -21.51 12.16
N ASN A 30 -2.13 -21.91 12.65
CA ASN A 30 -3.13 -20.96 13.14
C ASN A 30 -2.72 -20.36 14.49
N GLU A 31 -2.18 -21.16 15.39
CA GLU A 31 -1.65 -20.70 16.68
C GLU A 31 -0.47 -19.75 16.47
N PHE A 32 0.50 -20.14 15.64
CA PHE A 32 1.63 -19.27 15.33
C PHE A 32 1.17 -17.97 14.68
N LYS A 33 0.24 -18.02 13.71
CA LYS A 33 -0.32 -16.82 13.07
C LYS A 33 -1.00 -15.88 14.05
N HIS A 34 -1.60 -16.38 15.13
CA HIS A 34 -2.18 -15.55 16.19
C HIS A 34 -1.09 -14.80 16.95
N ALA A 35 -0.01 -15.48 17.35
CA ALA A 35 1.12 -14.89 18.07
C ALA A 35 1.97 -13.96 17.19
N SER A 36 2.29 -14.38 15.96
CA SER A 36 3.22 -13.71 15.05
C SER A 36 2.61 -12.53 14.33
N GLY A 37 1.29 -12.57 14.08
CA GLY A 37 0.61 -11.57 13.30
C GLY A 37 0.78 -10.16 13.89
N GLY A 38 0.67 -10.02 15.21
CA GLY A 38 0.90 -8.75 15.90
C GLY A 38 2.31 -8.24 15.75
N MET A 39 3.30 -9.14 15.77
CA MET A 39 4.73 -8.84 15.60
C MET A 39 5.12 -8.45 14.17
N GLY A 40 4.18 -8.45 13.22
CA GLY A 40 4.48 -8.17 11.81
C GLY A 40 5.21 -9.32 11.11
N VAL A 41 5.11 -10.54 11.68
CA VAL A 41 5.79 -11.74 11.17
C VAL A 41 4.77 -12.74 10.65
N TYR A 42 5.05 -13.32 9.48
CA TYR A 42 4.23 -14.36 8.89
C TYR A 42 5.11 -15.48 8.34
N ALA A 43 4.78 -16.72 8.66
CA ALA A 43 5.38 -17.88 8.03
C ALA A 43 5.05 -17.89 6.52
N HIS A 44 6.03 -18.25 5.70
CA HIS A 44 5.82 -18.66 4.32
C HIS A 44 5.10 -20.00 4.29
N ARG A 45 4.50 -20.35 3.14
CA ARG A 45 3.96 -21.69 2.92
C ARG A 45 5.04 -22.74 3.18
N GLY A 46 4.70 -23.78 3.94
CA GLY A 46 5.65 -24.79 4.41
C GLY A 46 6.18 -24.55 5.83
N GLY A 47 6.08 -23.33 6.37
CA GLY A 47 6.31 -23.06 7.79
C GLY A 47 7.77 -23.08 8.26
N LYS A 48 8.74 -23.07 7.33
CA LYS A 48 10.18 -23.08 7.65
C LYS A 48 10.83 -21.70 7.52
N GLU A 49 10.34 -20.88 6.61
CA GLU A 49 10.80 -19.53 6.37
C GLU A 49 9.74 -18.50 6.77
N PHE A 50 10.19 -17.29 7.03
CA PHE A 50 9.35 -16.22 7.52
C PHE A 50 9.50 -14.95 6.67
N MET A 51 8.46 -14.13 6.73
CA MET A 51 8.46 -12.74 6.31
C MET A 51 8.36 -11.87 7.55
N ILE A 52 9.18 -10.84 7.62
CA ILE A 52 9.06 -9.75 8.57
C ILE A 52 8.73 -8.46 7.82
N ARG A 53 7.74 -7.72 8.33
CA ARG A 53 7.36 -6.41 7.80
C ARG A 53 7.91 -5.29 8.66
N LEU A 54 8.81 -4.52 8.08
CA LEU A 54 9.39 -3.32 8.67
C LEU A 54 8.43 -2.15 8.43
N ARG A 55 7.92 -1.53 9.49
CA ARG A 55 7.11 -0.32 9.38
C ARG A 55 8.02 0.86 9.08
N THR A 56 7.66 1.58 8.03
CA THR A 56 8.28 2.86 7.68
C THR A 56 7.20 3.92 7.87
N ALA A 57 7.34 4.75 8.91
CA ALA A 57 6.32 5.69 9.35
C ALA A 57 5.79 6.50 8.16
N SER A 58 4.55 6.26 7.77
CA SER A 58 3.89 6.90 6.62
C SER A 58 4.65 6.84 5.29
N GLY A 59 5.46 5.79 5.10
CA GLY A 59 6.28 5.62 3.90
C GLY A 59 7.48 6.55 3.81
N VAL A 60 7.79 7.27 4.88
CA VAL A 60 8.84 8.30 4.93
C VAL A 60 10.13 7.68 5.40
N LEU A 61 11.17 7.78 4.57
CA LEU A 61 12.49 7.24 4.83
C LEU A 61 13.55 8.32 4.63
N ASP A 62 14.56 8.27 5.50
CA ASP A 62 15.86 8.90 5.28
C ASP A 62 16.84 7.84 4.76
N ILE A 63 18.02 8.29 4.34
CA ILE A 63 19.06 7.40 3.80
C ILE A 63 19.57 6.39 4.84
N GLU A 64 19.63 6.78 6.12
CA GLU A 64 20.12 5.92 7.20
C GLU A 64 19.19 4.73 7.47
N LYS A 65 17.87 4.95 7.45
CA LYS A 65 16.90 3.86 7.52
C LYS A 65 16.98 2.95 6.30
N LEU A 66 17.22 3.51 5.10
CA LEU A 66 17.37 2.70 3.89
C LEU A 66 18.63 1.82 3.95
N LYS A 67 19.76 2.37 4.42
CA LYS A 67 21.01 1.64 4.68
C LYS A 67 20.81 0.51 5.69
N TYR A 68 20.16 0.79 6.82
CA TYR A 68 19.86 -0.25 7.81
C TYR A 68 19.06 -1.43 7.20
N ILE A 69 18.06 -1.14 6.38
CA ILE A 69 17.26 -2.17 5.71
C ILE A 69 18.11 -2.97 4.72
N TYR A 70 18.97 -2.29 3.97
CA TYR A 70 19.95 -2.93 3.09
C TYR A 70 20.91 -3.83 3.87
N ASP A 71 21.48 -3.35 4.98
CA ASP A 71 22.42 -4.10 5.81
C ASP A 71 21.76 -5.33 6.43
N CYS A 72 20.49 -5.23 6.86
CA CYS A 72 19.73 -6.39 7.31
C CYS A 72 19.57 -7.43 6.19
N ALA A 73 19.15 -7.01 5.01
CA ALA A 73 18.98 -7.90 3.87
C ALA A 73 20.31 -8.55 3.45
N LYS A 74 21.40 -7.77 3.43
CA LYS A 74 22.76 -8.24 3.12
C LYS A 74 23.27 -9.23 4.15
N LYS A 75 23.11 -8.95 5.45
CA LYS A 75 23.55 -9.80 6.56
C LYS A 75 23.01 -11.23 6.45
N TYR A 76 21.76 -11.38 6.00
CA TYR A 76 21.08 -12.66 5.85
C TYR A 76 21.01 -13.15 4.40
N ASN A 77 21.84 -12.62 3.51
CA ASN A 77 21.96 -13.03 2.11
C ASN A 77 20.63 -13.04 1.33
N LEU A 78 19.78 -12.03 1.55
CA LEU A 78 18.54 -11.90 0.81
C LEU A 78 18.79 -11.29 -0.57
N ASP A 79 18.15 -11.83 -1.61
CA ASP A 79 18.33 -11.33 -2.98
C ASP A 79 17.70 -9.94 -3.20
N LYS A 80 16.69 -9.59 -2.40
CA LYS A 80 15.80 -8.45 -2.65
C LYS A 80 15.01 -8.02 -1.42
N VAL A 81 14.47 -6.80 -1.49
CA VAL A 81 13.46 -6.28 -0.56
C VAL A 81 12.13 -6.08 -1.30
N HIS A 82 11.01 -6.23 -0.60
CA HIS A 82 9.68 -6.07 -1.21
C HIS A 82 8.96 -4.82 -0.67
N LEU A 83 8.74 -3.84 -1.54
CA LEU A 83 7.96 -2.63 -1.29
C LEU A 83 6.47 -2.97 -1.35
N THR A 84 5.66 -2.37 -0.49
CA THR A 84 4.26 -2.79 -0.31
C THR A 84 3.26 -1.70 -0.63
N THR A 85 2.02 -2.09 -0.97
CA THR A 85 0.84 -1.19 -1.11
C THR A 85 0.39 -0.51 0.20
N ARG A 86 1.20 -0.58 1.25
CA ARG A 86 1.03 0.13 2.53
C ARG A 86 2.28 0.88 2.94
N GLN A 87 3.15 1.18 1.97
CA GLN A 87 4.33 2.02 2.17
C GLN A 87 5.18 1.50 3.32
N ALA A 88 5.48 0.21 3.27
CA ALA A 88 6.31 -0.54 4.20
C ALA A 88 7.21 -1.48 3.39
N ILE A 89 8.26 -2.01 4.02
CA ILE A 89 9.20 -2.94 3.39
C ILE A 89 9.09 -4.31 4.05
N GLN A 90 9.07 -5.37 3.24
CA GLN A 90 9.11 -6.75 3.69
C GLN A 90 10.44 -7.40 3.33
N LEU A 91 10.98 -8.14 4.29
CA LEU A 91 12.09 -9.07 4.10
C LEU A 91 11.53 -10.48 4.17
N HIS A 92 11.92 -11.33 3.23
CA HIS A 92 11.39 -12.69 3.04
C HIS A 92 12.53 -13.70 3.03
N GLY A 93 12.24 -14.95 3.43
CA GLY A 93 13.20 -16.06 3.34
C GLY A 93 14.06 -16.21 4.59
N LEU A 94 13.60 -15.65 5.72
CA LEU A 94 14.35 -15.63 6.97
C LEU A 94 13.99 -16.82 7.85
N GLY A 95 14.94 -17.29 8.66
CA GLY A 95 14.69 -18.11 9.84
C GLY A 95 14.08 -17.31 11.00
N ILE A 96 13.57 -17.99 12.03
CA ILE A 96 12.94 -17.30 13.18
C ILE A 96 13.95 -16.47 13.98
N ASP A 97 15.17 -16.96 14.17
CA ASP A 97 16.21 -16.25 14.91
C ASP A 97 16.58 -14.95 14.21
N GLU A 98 16.77 -15.01 12.90
CA GLU A 98 17.09 -13.86 12.06
C GLU A 98 15.98 -12.81 12.12
N VAL A 99 14.71 -13.24 12.09
CA VAL A 99 13.55 -12.37 12.31
C VAL A 99 13.64 -11.67 13.66
N CYS A 100 13.91 -12.40 14.74
CA CYS A 100 13.98 -11.84 16.09
C CYS A 100 15.17 -10.88 16.24
N ASP A 101 16.33 -11.22 15.68
CA ASP A 101 17.51 -10.35 15.65
C ASP A 101 17.22 -9.04 14.90
N ILE A 102 16.51 -9.08 13.76
CA ILE A 102 16.08 -7.89 13.03
C ILE A 102 15.08 -7.06 13.85
N MET A 103 14.19 -7.70 14.61
CA MET A 103 13.27 -6.99 15.51
C MET A 103 14.03 -6.23 16.59
N GLU A 104 14.99 -6.89 17.25
CA GLU A 104 15.80 -6.30 18.32
C GLU A 104 16.65 -5.13 17.81
N ASP A 105 17.33 -5.32 16.67
CA ASP A 105 18.22 -4.29 16.11
C ASP A 105 17.44 -3.13 15.46
N GLY A 106 16.27 -3.43 14.88
CA GLY A 106 15.40 -2.44 14.26
C GLY A 106 14.91 -1.41 15.26
N LEU A 107 14.60 -1.85 16.48
CA LEU A 107 14.18 -0.97 17.56
C LEU A 107 15.24 0.08 17.94
N LYS A 108 16.54 -0.23 17.77
CA LYS A 108 17.64 0.74 18.00
C LYS A 108 17.69 1.81 16.91
N HIS A 109 17.25 1.47 15.69
CA HIS A 109 17.21 2.36 14.53
C HIS A 109 15.83 3.00 14.30
N GLY A 110 14.92 2.89 15.27
CA GLY A 110 13.56 3.45 15.18
C GLY A 110 12.66 2.74 14.16
N ILE A 111 12.98 1.50 13.79
CA ILE A 111 12.19 0.65 12.91
C ILE A 111 11.42 -0.36 13.74
N TYR A 112 10.09 -0.33 13.60
CA TYR A 112 9.17 -1.16 14.36
C TYR A 112 8.49 -2.19 13.46
N THR A 113 8.15 -3.35 14.00
CA THR A 113 7.43 -4.41 13.26
C THR A 113 6.03 -4.64 13.82
N ARG A 114 5.80 -4.27 15.09
CA ARG A 114 4.51 -4.32 15.78
C ARG A 114 3.42 -3.60 14.96
N GLY A 115 2.33 -4.31 14.69
CA GLY A 115 1.22 -3.82 13.86
C GLY A 115 1.48 -3.86 12.35
N GLY A 116 2.61 -4.43 11.90
CA GLY A 116 2.80 -4.82 10.50
C GLY A 116 1.75 -5.84 10.04
N GLY A 117 1.21 -6.61 10.99
CA GLY A 117 0.17 -7.62 10.80
C GLY A 117 -0.97 -7.52 11.84
N GLY A 118 -1.59 -8.66 12.13
CA GLY A 118 -2.52 -8.79 13.27
C GLY A 118 -3.78 -7.93 13.23
N ASN A 119 -4.35 -7.72 14.43
CA ASN A 119 -5.50 -6.89 14.75
C ASN A 119 -5.04 -5.56 15.39
N PHE A 120 -4.21 -4.81 14.66
CA PHE A 120 -3.61 -3.56 15.12
C PHE A 120 -3.82 -2.45 14.08
N PRO A 121 -3.66 -1.18 14.48
CA PRO A 121 -3.43 -0.09 13.54
C PRO A 121 -2.24 -0.42 12.63
N ARG A 122 -2.47 -0.36 11.32
CA ARG A 122 -1.44 -0.58 10.30
C ARG A 122 -0.61 0.69 10.10
N ASN A 123 0.34 0.62 9.16
CA ASN A 123 1.02 1.82 8.71
C ASN A 123 -0.01 2.85 8.22
N VAL A 124 0.12 4.08 8.69
CA VAL A 124 -0.68 5.20 8.18
C VAL A 124 -0.23 5.44 6.75
N ALA A 125 -1.16 5.49 5.79
CA ALA A 125 -0.80 5.75 4.41
C ALA A 125 -0.74 7.26 4.14
N LEU A 126 0.09 7.67 3.19
CA LEU A 126 0.36 9.07 2.85
C LEU A 126 0.53 9.20 1.34
N SER A 127 -0.05 10.24 0.74
CA SER A 127 0.28 10.60 -0.64
C SER A 127 1.78 10.91 -0.76
N PRO A 128 2.55 10.17 -1.59
CA PRO A 128 4.01 10.22 -1.55
C PRO A 128 4.59 11.57 -2.00
N LEU A 129 3.83 12.36 -2.76
CA LEU A 129 4.21 13.69 -3.23
C LEU A 129 3.67 14.83 -2.35
N SER A 130 3.05 14.53 -1.21
CA SER A 130 2.59 15.54 -0.25
C SER A 130 3.73 16.50 0.12
N GLY A 131 3.50 17.81 -0.02
CA GLY A 131 4.47 18.87 0.21
C GLY A 131 5.27 19.30 -1.01
N VAL A 132 5.22 18.56 -2.12
CA VAL A 132 5.96 18.88 -3.36
C VAL A 132 5.08 18.85 -4.61
N GLU A 133 3.89 18.25 -4.56
CA GLU A 133 2.97 18.17 -5.68
C GLU A 133 2.46 19.57 -6.09
N ILE A 134 2.49 19.84 -7.40
CA ILE A 134 1.95 21.08 -7.97
C ILE A 134 0.42 21.03 -7.89
N GLY A 135 -0.18 22.04 -7.26
CA GLY A 135 -1.63 22.15 -7.14
C GLY A 135 -2.25 21.34 -5.99
N GLU A 136 -1.44 20.74 -5.10
CA GLU A 136 -1.96 20.12 -3.89
C GLU A 136 -2.73 21.11 -3.00
N ALA A 137 -3.67 20.61 -2.19
CA ALA A 137 -4.38 21.45 -1.24
C ALA A 137 -3.40 21.98 -0.18
N PHE A 138 -2.76 21.08 0.58
CA PHE A 138 -1.68 21.41 1.51
C PHE A 138 -0.88 20.15 1.86
N ASP A 139 0.30 20.33 2.47
CA ASP A 139 1.14 19.22 2.90
C ASP A 139 0.56 18.54 4.15
N VAL A 140 0.21 17.27 4.00
CA VAL A 140 -0.37 16.41 5.04
C VAL A 140 0.67 15.50 5.73
N THR A 141 1.94 15.61 5.38
CA THR A 141 3.02 14.72 5.84
C THR A 141 3.09 14.66 7.36
N GLU A 142 3.21 15.81 8.02
CA GLU A 142 3.42 15.87 9.47
C GLU A 142 2.17 15.43 10.26
N TYR A 143 0.97 15.62 9.71
CA TYR A 143 -0.27 15.04 10.26
C TYR A 143 -0.21 13.51 10.24
N ALA A 144 0.16 12.92 9.10
CA ALA A 144 0.26 11.47 8.97
C ALA A 144 1.34 10.89 9.91
N LEU A 145 2.47 11.58 10.08
CA LEU A 145 3.53 11.18 11.00
C LEU A 145 3.07 11.26 12.47
N LYS A 146 2.36 12.33 12.85
CA LYS A 146 1.80 12.47 14.21
C LYS A 146 0.72 11.44 14.51
N VAL A 147 -0.15 11.11 13.54
CA VAL A 147 -1.10 10.02 13.71
C VAL A 147 -0.38 8.67 13.83
N ASN A 148 0.67 8.43 13.06
CA ASN A 148 1.46 7.21 13.22
C ASN A 148 2.12 7.15 14.59
N GLU A 149 2.72 8.23 15.08
CA GLU A 149 3.30 8.32 16.43
C GLU A 149 2.25 8.02 17.52
N TYR A 150 1.08 8.67 17.43
CA TYR A 150 -0.03 8.49 18.36
C TYR A 150 -0.52 7.03 18.40
N LEU A 151 -0.75 6.43 17.23
CA LEU A 151 -1.15 5.02 17.13
C LEU A 151 -0.08 4.06 17.63
N MET A 152 1.20 4.38 17.41
CA MET A 152 2.30 3.53 17.86
C MET A 152 2.48 3.57 19.37
N LYS A 153 2.31 4.74 20.00
CA LYS A 153 2.49 4.92 21.46
C LYS A 153 1.73 3.87 22.28
N ASP A 154 0.47 3.63 21.95
CA ASP A 154 -0.41 2.70 22.68
C ASP A 154 -0.68 1.40 21.91
N ILE A 155 0.16 1.06 20.92
CA ILE A 155 -0.11 -0.07 20.03
C ILE A 155 -0.19 -1.43 20.76
N TYR A 156 0.47 -1.54 21.91
CA TYR A 156 0.47 -2.74 22.75
C TYR A 156 -0.80 -2.88 23.61
N LYS A 157 -1.59 -1.80 23.76
CA LYS A 157 -2.82 -1.78 24.58
C LYS A 157 -4.06 -2.13 23.77
N TYR A 158 -4.06 -1.87 22.46
CA TYR A 158 -5.26 -2.04 21.65
C TYR A 158 -5.72 -3.50 21.55
N LYS A 159 -7.01 -3.71 21.77
CA LYS A 159 -7.71 -4.98 21.52
C LYS A 159 -8.74 -4.79 20.41
N LEU A 160 -8.27 -4.53 19.19
CA LEU A 160 -9.18 -4.29 18.07
C LEU A 160 -9.81 -5.60 17.55
N PRO A 161 -11.05 -5.55 17.02
CA PRO A 161 -11.67 -6.71 16.39
C PRO A 161 -10.87 -7.19 15.15
N ARG A 162 -10.32 -6.23 14.38
CA ARG A 162 -9.48 -6.49 13.20
C ARG A 162 -8.49 -5.34 12.96
N LYS A 163 -7.79 -5.36 11.83
CA LYS A 163 -6.85 -4.30 11.43
C LYS A 163 -7.58 -2.97 11.20
N LEU A 164 -6.98 -1.88 11.65
CA LEU A 164 -7.41 -0.50 11.38
C LEU A 164 -6.39 0.16 10.43
N LYS A 165 -6.85 0.84 9.38
CA LYS A 165 -6.02 1.50 8.38
C LYS A 165 -6.43 2.96 8.27
N VAL A 166 -5.47 3.84 8.55
CA VAL A 166 -5.62 5.29 8.41
C VAL A 166 -4.83 5.77 7.19
N SER A 167 -5.30 6.81 6.50
CA SER A 167 -4.61 7.39 5.34
C SER A 167 -4.78 8.90 5.22
N PHE A 168 -3.83 9.56 4.56
CA PHE A 168 -3.80 10.99 4.29
C PHE A 168 -3.49 11.26 2.83
N SER A 169 -4.38 11.98 2.14
CA SER A 169 -4.19 12.42 0.76
C SER A 169 -4.10 13.94 0.69
N ASN A 170 -3.16 14.48 -0.08
CA ASN A 170 -2.91 15.92 -0.23
C ASN A 170 -3.74 16.57 -1.37
N SER A 171 -4.37 15.75 -2.23
CA SER A 171 -5.14 16.21 -3.40
C SER A 171 -6.32 15.28 -3.74
N SER A 172 -7.14 15.69 -4.71
CA SER A 172 -8.32 14.94 -5.18
C SER A 172 -7.98 13.62 -5.88
N GLU A 173 -6.73 13.44 -6.30
CA GLU A 173 -6.24 12.20 -6.90
C GLU A 173 -6.20 11.04 -5.90
N ASP A 174 -6.31 11.34 -4.60
CA ASP A 174 -6.43 10.36 -3.51
C ASP A 174 -5.40 9.22 -3.59
N THR A 175 -4.13 9.56 -3.82
CA THR A 175 -3.06 8.55 -3.99
C THR A 175 -2.79 7.72 -2.72
N ALA A 176 -3.36 8.11 -1.56
CA ALA A 176 -3.38 7.32 -0.33
C ALA A 176 -4.65 6.47 -0.11
N ASN A 177 -5.59 6.50 -1.07
CA ASN A 177 -6.84 5.71 -1.07
C ASN A 177 -7.76 5.96 0.14
N CYS A 178 -7.87 7.20 0.61
CA CYS A 178 -8.72 7.65 1.72
C CYS A 178 -10.17 7.21 1.58
N THR A 179 -10.69 7.27 0.36
CA THR A 179 -12.07 6.92 0.01
C THR A 179 -12.44 5.44 0.21
N VAL A 180 -11.46 4.57 0.50
CA VAL A 180 -11.66 3.13 0.70
C VAL A 180 -10.86 2.57 1.90
N GLN A 181 -10.40 3.42 2.83
CA GLN A 181 -9.74 3.01 4.08
C GLN A 181 -10.71 3.01 5.27
N ASP A 182 -10.26 2.45 6.41
CA ASP A 182 -11.06 2.47 7.63
C ASP A 182 -11.23 3.91 8.17
N LEU A 183 -10.25 4.79 7.95
CA LEU A 183 -10.31 6.23 8.20
C LEU A 183 -9.40 6.98 7.21
N GLY A 184 -9.92 7.92 6.44
CA GLY A 184 -9.18 8.64 5.42
C GLY A 184 -9.35 10.16 5.53
N PHE A 185 -8.25 10.88 5.59
CA PHE A 185 -8.20 12.34 5.65
C PHE A 185 -7.74 12.88 4.29
N LEU A 186 -8.63 13.49 3.52
CA LEU A 186 -8.31 14.08 2.23
C LEU A 186 -8.25 15.60 2.36
N ALA A 187 -7.07 16.18 2.12
CA ALA A 187 -6.85 17.62 2.19
C ALA A 187 -7.69 18.36 1.13
N VAL A 188 -8.39 19.39 1.57
CA VAL A 188 -9.17 20.29 0.73
C VAL A 188 -8.93 21.74 1.13
N LYS A 189 -9.18 22.64 0.18
CA LYS A 189 -9.26 24.08 0.43
C LYS A 189 -10.66 24.56 0.15
N GLU A 190 -11.27 25.26 1.11
CA GLU A 190 -12.57 25.89 0.96
C GLU A 190 -12.44 27.37 1.36
N ASN A 191 -12.80 28.28 0.45
CA ASN A 191 -12.68 29.74 0.66
C ASN A 191 -11.29 30.22 1.11
N GLY A 192 -10.23 29.50 0.71
CA GLY A 192 -8.85 29.81 1.08
C GLY A 192 -8.38 29.19 2.40
N GLU A 193 -9.27 28.57 3.16
CA GLU A 193 -8.97 27.86 4.40
C GLU A 193 -8.73 26.36 4.15
N GLU A 194 -7.88 25.74 4.96
CA GLU A 194 -7.42 24.37 4.81
C GLU A 194 -8.14 23.43 5.78
N PHE A 195 -8.75 22.38 5.24
CA PHE A 195 -9.50 21.37 5.99
C PHE A 195 -9.22 19.97 5.50
N PHE A 196 -9.70 18.97 6.23
CA PHE A 196 -9.82 17.61 5.74
C PHE A 196 -11.28 17.27 5.42
N LYS A 197 -11.51 16.72 4.23
CA LYS A 197 -12.71 15.93 3.93
C LYS A 197 -12.46 14.51 4.46
N LEU A 198 -13.34 14.05 5.35
CA LEU A 198 -13.14 12.79 6.08
C LEU A 198 -13.97 11.66 5.47
N TYR A 199 -13.35 10.48 5.36
CA TYR A 199 -13.95 9.25 4.88
C TYR A 199 -13.80 8.15 5.93
N ILE A 200 -14.88 7.43 6.26
CA ILE A 200 -14.93 6.54 7.42
C ILE A 200 -15.43 5.15 7.03
N ALA A 201 -14.84 4.11 7.62
CA ALA A 201 -15.30 2.72 7.55
C ALA A 201 -15.37 2.10 6.14
N GLY A 202 -14.48 2.50 5.24
CA GLY A 202 -14.27 1.79 3.97
C GLY A 202 -13.43 0.52 4.13
N GLY A 203 -13.23 -0.19 3.02
CA GLY A 203 -12.22 -1.22 2.98
C GLY A 203 -12.33 -2.17 1.81
N ILE A 204 -11.20 -2.39 1.14
CA ILE A 204 -11.02 -3.46 0.15
C ILE A 204 -10.81 -4.85 0.80
N GLY A 205 -10.99 -5.91 0.02
CA GLY A 205 -10.91 -7.31 0.44
C GLY A 205 -12.04 -8.13 -0.20
N LYS A 206 -12.41 -9.27 0.39
CA LYS A 206 -13.42 -10.18 -0.21
C LYS A 206 -14.76 -9.52 -0.49
N ASN A 207 -15.24 -8.69 0.45
CA ASN A 207 -16.44 -7.88 0.28
C ASN A 207 -16.01 -6.41 0.38
N PRO A 208 -15.61 -5.78 -0.74
CA PRO A 208 -15.15 -4.40 -0.74
C PRO A 208 -16.31 -3.43 -0.49
N ALA A 209 -16.03 -2.32 0.18
CA ALA A 209 -16.97 -1.24 0.37
C ALA A 209 -16.24 0.10 0.28
N LYS A 210 -16.92 1.11 -0.27
CA LYS A 210 -16.50 2.51 -0.20
C LYS A 210 -16.61 2.98 1.26
N ALA A 211 -15.81 3.98 1.62
CA ALA A 211 -15.98 4.65 2.89
C ALA A 211 -17.20 5.58 2.85
N VAL A 212 -17.83 5.77 4.00
CA VAL A 212 -18.88 6.76 4.24
C VAL A 212 -18.24 8.14 4.29
N GLU A 213 -18.80 9.10 3.57
CA GLU A 213 -18.36 10.50 3.62
C GLU A 213 -18.89 11.15 4.90
N TYR A 214 -18.00 11.77 5.68
CA TYR A 214 -18.39 12.59 6.81
C TYR A 214 -18.92 13.92 6.30
N ASP A 215 -20.04 14.37 6.87
CA ASP A 215 -20.84 15.49 6.38
C ASP A 215 -20.27 16.88 6.71
N GLU A 216 -19.23 16.95 7.55
CA GLU A 216 -18.57 18.20 7.94
C GLU A 216 -17.10 18.20 7.51
N LEU A 217 -16.58 19.39 7.20
CA LEU A 217 -15.15 19.57 7.04
C LEU A 217 -14.45 19.53 8.41
N VAL A 218 -13.34 18.80 8.45
CA VAL A 218 -12.57 18.59 9.68
C VAL A 218 -11.47 19.64 9.77
N PRO A 219 -11.45 20.46 10.85
CA PRO A 219 -10.33 21.34 11.12
C PRO A 219 -9.02 20.56 11.28
N LYS A 220 -7.91 21.16 10.88
CA LYS A 220 -6.59 20.51 10.95
C LYS A 220 -6.18 20.14 12.39
N SER A 221 -6.61 20.93 13.38
CA SER A 221 -6.41 20.67 14.81
C SER A 221 -7.10 19.39 15.28
N ASP A 222 -8.17 18.96 14.62
CA ASP A 222 -9.08 17.96 15.14
C ASP A 222 -8.70 16.52 14.76
N VAL A 223 -7.65 16.35 13.96
CA VAL A 223 -7.27 15.07 13.36
C VAL A 223 -7.12 13.94 14.40
N LEU A 224 -6.49 14.19 15.56
CA LEU A 224 -6.35 13.16 16.59
C LEU A 224 -7.65 12.81 17.31
N TYR A 225 -8.58 13.76 17.47
CA TYR A 225 -9.91 13.47 18.01
C TYR A 225 -10.65 12.47 17.11
N HIS A 226 -10.59 12.64 15.79
CA HIS A 226 -11.18 11.70 14.84
C HIS A 226 -10.50 10.33 14.84
N VAL A 227 -9.17 10.28 14.99
CA VAL A 227 -8.44 9.01 15.13
C VAL A 227 -8.87 8.27 16.40
N GLN A 228 -8.93 8.96 17.53
CA GLN A 228 -9.35 8.37 18.81
C GLN A 228 -10.81 7.91 18.77
N ALA A 229 -11.71 8.73 18.22
CA ALA A 229 -13.12 8.37 18.04
C ALA A 229 -13.30 7.11 17.18
N MET A 230 -12.51 6.99 16.11
CA MET A 230 -12.53 5.80 15.26
C MET A 230 -12.04 4.54 15.99
N ILE A 231 -11.02 4.66 16.85
CA ILE A 231 -10.54 3.55 17.67
C ILE A 231 -11.63 3.10 18.65
N GLU A 232 -12.23 4.05 19.38
CA GLU A 232 -13.29 3.77 20.36
C GLU A 232 -14.53 3.16 19.71
N LEU A 233 -15.01 3.73 18.61
CA LEU A 233 -16.09 3.16 17.80
C LEU A 233 -15.76 1.73 17.38
N PHE A 234 -14.54 1.48 16.87
CA PHE A 234 -14.19 0.15 16.39
C PHE A 234 -14.06 -0.86 17.53
N ILE A 235 -13.63 -0.43 18.72
CA ILE A 235 -13.57 -1.28 19.91
C ILE A 235 -14.99 -1.62 20.40
N ALA A 236 -15.88 -0.63 20.46
CA ALA A 236 -17.22 -0.77 21.01
C ALA A 236 -18.16 -1.56 20.08
N GLU A 237 -18.18 -1.21 18.80
CA GLU A 237 -19.20 -1.67 17.84
C GLU A 237 -18.69 -2.81 16.93
N GLY A 238 -17.42 -3.18 17.07
CA GLY A 238 -16.80 -4.18 16.23
C GLY A 238 -17.18 -5.63 16.56
N ASN A 239 -17.22 -6.48 15.54
CA ASN A 239 -17.55 -7.90 15.71
C ASN A 239 -16.32 -8.74 16.12
N TYR A 240 -16.31 -9.25 17.36
CA TYR A 240 -15.24 -10.13 17.88
C TYR A 240 -15.48 -11.62 17.64
N GLU A 241 -16.72 -12.03 17.35
CA GLU A 241 -17.10 -13.43 17.17
C GLU A 241 -16.77 -13.94 15.76
N ASN A 242 -17.09 -13.14 14.74
CA ASN A 242 -16.93 -13.49 13.33
C ASN A 242 -15.86 -12.63 12.66
N ARG A 243 -14.64 -13.17 12.62
CA ARG A 243 -13.47 -12.52 11.99
C ARG A 243 -13.68 -12.10 10.53
N ASN A 244 -14.56 -12.78 9.78
CA ASN A 244 -14.85 -12.44 8.37
C ASN A 244 -15.78 -11.22 8.25
N LYS A 245 -16.46 -10.82 9.33
CA LYS A 245 -17.31 -9.64 9.45
C LYS A 245 -16.79 -8.62 10.48
N ALA A 246 -15.49 -8.67 10.81
CA ALA A 246 -14.88 -7.88 11.89
C ALA A 246 -14.20 -6.57 11.43
N ARG A 247 -14.39 -6.13 10.17
CA ARG A 247 -13.87 -4.84 9.67
C ARG A 247 -14.92 -3.75 9.85
N THR A 248 -14.48 -2.51 9.98
CA THR A 248 -15.32 -1.32 10.24
C THR A 248 -16.45 -1.16 9.22
N ARG A 249 -16.21 -1.45 7.94
CA ARG A 249 -17.26 -1.49 6.91
C ARG A 249 -18.47 -2.38 7.22
N TYR A 250 -18.29 -3.41 8.05
CA TYR A 250 -19.39 -4.28 8.45
C TYR A 250 -20.25 -3.68 9.54
N ILE A 251 -19.72 -2.72 10.31
CA ILE A 251 -20.49 -1.91 11.26
C ILE A 251 -21.49 -1.06 10.46
N VAL A 252 -21.03 -0.42 9.39
CA VAL A 252 -21.90 0.30 8.44
C VAL A 252 -22.93 -0.65 7.83
N ALA A 253 -22.49 -1.81 7.34
CA ALA A 253 -23.39 -2.79 6.74
C ALA A 253 -24.47 -3.34 7.71
N SER A 254 -24.21 -3.33 9.02
CA SER A 254 -25.20 -3.74 10.04
C SER A 254 -26.10 -2.60 10.50
N MET A 255 -25.58 -1.38 10.66
CA MET A 255 -26.33 -0.24 11.20
C MET A 255 -27.12 0.52 10.11
N GLY A 256 -26.63 0.52 8.88
CA GLY A 256 -26.98 1.52 7.88
C GLY A 256 -26.15 2.80 8.04
N GLU A 257 -26.00 3.55 6.95
CA GLU A 257 -25.10 4.70 6.88
C GLU A 257 -25.49 5.84 7.83
N GLU A 258 -26.79 6.16 7.91
CA GLU A 258 -27.31 7.24 8.76
C GLU A 258 -27.06 6.95 10.25
N GLU A 259 -27.42 5.75 10.72
CA GLU A 259 -27.22 5.36 12.13
C GLU A 259 -25.74 5.19 12.47
N PHE A 260 -24.93 4.72 11.51
CA PHE A 260 -23.48 4.68 11.65
C PHE A 260 -22.89 6.09 11.88
N LEU A 261 -23.30 7.09 11.10
CA LEU A 261 -22.81 8.47 11.27
C LEU A 261 -23.24 9.05 12.62
N LYS A 262 -24.48 8.81 13.07
CA LYS A 262 -24.94 9.21 14.42
C LYS A 262 -24.08 8.57 15.51
N CYS A 263 -23.81 7.27 15.40
CA CYS A 263 -22.94 6.53 16.32
C CYS A 263 -21.51 7.10 16.34
N TYR A 264 -20.92 7.33 15.17
CA TYR A 264 -19.58 7.93 15.06
C TYR A 264 -19.53 9.34 15.69
N LYS A 265 -20.50 10.21 15.40
CA LYS A 265 -20.58 11.55 15.98
C LYS A 265 -20.72 11.53 17.51
N LYS A 266 -21.42 10.53 18.06
CA LYS A 266 -21.50 10.33 19.51
C LYS A 266 -20.11 10.04 20.11
N HIS A 267 -19.37 9.08 19.57
CA HIS A 267 -18.01 8.79 20.02
C HIS A 267 -17.07 10.00 19.85
N LEU A 268 -17.16 10.71 18.73
CA LEU A 268 -16.36 11.91 18.50
C LEU A 268 -16.64 13.00 19.54
N LYS A 269 -17.92 13.22 19.89
CA LYS A 269 -18.31 14.18 20.92
C LYS A 269 -17.74 13.78 22.29
N GLU A 270 -17.90 12.52 22.68
CA GLU A 270 -17.36 12.00 23.96
C GLU A 270 -15.84 12.17 24.05
N VAL A 271 -15.11 11.91 22.95
CA VAL A 271 -13.66 12.12 22.87
C VAL A 271 -13.31 13.61 22.98
N LYS A 272 -14.02 14.50 22.27
CA LYS A 272 -13.79 15.96 22.34
C LYS A 272 -14.06 16.56 23.71
N GLU A 273 -15.00 16.01 24.47
CA GLU A 273 -15.32 16.46 25.83
C GLU A 273 -14.28 15.97 26.86
N ARG A 274 -13.65 14.82 26.60
CA ARG A 274 -12.80 14.10 27.56
C ARG A 274 -11.31 14.32 27.36
N GLU A 275 -10.87 14.48 26.12
CA GLU A 275 -9.47 14.51 25.72
C GLU A 275 -9.00 15.91 25.32
N ASN A 276 -7.69 16.15 25.34
CA ASN A 276 -7.07 17.35 24.79
C ASN A 276 -6.05 16.93 23.71
N LEU A 277 -6.51 16.91 22.46
CA LEU A 277 -5.80 16.30 21.32
C LEU A 277 -5.55 17.28 20.17
N ASP A 278 -5.65 18.58 20.43
CA ASP A 278 -5.41 19.61 19.43
C ASP A 278 -4.02 19.46 18.79
N LEU A 279 -4.02 19.32 17.46
CA LEU A 279 -2.80 19.22 16.68
C LEU A 279 -2.38 20.58 16.13
N ASN A 280 -1.18 20.99 16.51
CA ASN A 280 -0.46 22.10 15.88
C ASN A 280 0.70 21.54 15.06
N ILE A 281 0.64 21.72 13.74
CA ILE A 281 1.63 21.18 12.81
C ILE A 281 2.41 22.31 12.16
N GLU A 282 3.73 22.19 12.21
CA GLU A 282 4.65 22.96 11.39
C GLU A 282 5.23 22.04 10.32
N ASN A 283 4.97 22.37 9.05
CA ASN A 283 5.50 21.58 7.93
C ASN A 283 6.96 21.94 7.66
N LYS A 284 7.76 20.92 7.34
CA LYS A 284 9.13 21.11 6.87
C LYS A 284 9.14 21.68 5.47
N THR A 285 10.04 22.62 5.22
CA THR A 285 10.25 23.20 3.90
C THR A 285 11.63 22.83 3.38
N CYS A 286 11.68 22.33 2.15
CA CYS A 286 12.92 22.10 1.44
C CYS A 286 13.58 23.46 1.12
N LYS A 287 14.86 23.60 1.48
CA LYS A 287 15.62 24.86 1.28
C LYS A 287 16.58 24.77 0.11
N LYS A 288 16.80 23.57 -0.41
CA LYS A 288 17.63 23.30 -1.57
C LYS A 288 17.24 24.14 -2.79
N LYS A 289 18.24 24.69 -3.46
CA LYS A 289 18.08 25.40 -4.73
C LYS A 289 17.96 24.40 -5.88
N GLY A 290 16.92 24.56 -6.69
CA GLY A 290 16.72 23.76 -7.90
C GLY A 290 17.52 24.23 -9.12
N SER A 291 17.57 23.38 -10.13
CA SER A 291 18.07 23.66 -11.47
C SER A 291 17.14 23.03 -12.49
N LYS A 292 16.66 23.82 -13.46
CA LYS A 292 15.73 23.32 -14.49
C LYS A 292 16.47 22.46 -15.51
N ILE A 293 15.80 21.42 -15.99
CA ILE A 293 16.21 20.58 -17.11
C ILE A 293 15.11 20.50 -18.14
N ASP A 294 15.50 20.33 -19.40
CA ASP A 294 14.60 20.03 -20.51
C ASP A 294 14.65 18.52 -20.80
N LEU A 295 13.88 17.76 -20.03
CA LEU A 295 13.80 16.31 -20.11
C LEU A 295 12.37 15.88 -19.81
N GLN A 296 11.83 14.97 -20.62
CA GLN A 296 10.52 14.39 -20.42
C GLN A 296 10.66 12.89 -20.21
N ASP A 297 10.14 12.40 -19.09
CA ASP A 297 10.05 10.98 -18.74
C ASP A 297 8.85 10.80 -17.81
N ILE A 298 8.10 9.70 -17.95
CA ILE A 298 6.91 9.43 -17.11
C ILE A 298 7.26 9.28 -15.62
N ARG A 299 8.53 8.98 -15.32
CA ARG A 299 9.06 8.81 -13.97
C ARG A 299 9.58 10.13 -13.38
N LEU A 300 9.74 11.17 -14.19
CA LEU A 300 10.25 12.48 -13.76
C LEU A 300 9.08 13.43 -13.52
N ILE A 301 8.93 13.89 -12.29
CA ILE A 301 7.80 14.74 -11.86
C ILE A 301 8.35 16.08 -11.36
N PRO A 302 7.95 17.22 -11.95
CA PRO A 302 8.32 18.53 -11.42
C PRO A 302 7.64 18.79 -10.08
N GLN A 303 8.38 19.40 -9.15
CA GLN A 303 7.83 19.82 -7.86
C GLN A 303 7.36 21.27 -7.90
N LYS A 304 6.54 21.68 -6.93
CA LYS A 304 6.12 23.07 -6.76
C LYS A 304 7.29 24.00 -6.38
N GLN A 305 8.37 23.45 -5.82
CA GLN A 305 9.64 24.15 -5.62
C GLN A 305 10.38 24.25 -6.96
N GLU A 306 10.70 25.47 -7.39
CA GLU A 306 11.24 25.71 -8.72
C GLU A 306 12.56 24.97 -8.98
N GLY A 307 12.60 24.19 -10.07
CA GLY A 307 13.78 23.45 -10.50
C GLY A 307 14.10 22.23 -9.63
N LEU A 308 13.19 21.81 -8.75
CA LEU A 308 13.27 20.52 -8.07
C LEU A 308 12.32 19.52 -8.71
N TYR A 309 12.71 18.25 -8.65
CA TYR A 309 12.03 17.13 -9.26
C TYR A 309 11.94 15.97 -8.28
N SER A 310 10.94 15.12 -8.51
CA SER A 310 10.84 13.78 -7.94
C SER A 310 11.05 12.75 -9.02
N VAL A 311 11.86 11.73 -8.75
CA VAL A 311 12.02 10.56 -9.64
C VAL A 311 11.32 9.35 -9.04
N TYR A 312 10.41 8.74 -9.81
CA TYR A 312 9.69 7.53 -9.44
C TYR A 312 10.40 6.27 -9.92
N LEU A 313 10.64 5.33 -9.01
CA LEU A 313 11.08 3.98 -9.33
C LEU A 313 10.01 2.99 -8.89
N HIS A 314 9.60 2.12 -9.80
CA HIS A 314 8.75 0.97 -9.50
C HIS A 314 9.51 -0.32 -9.82
N PRO A 315 10.08 -1.01 -8.82
CA PRO A 315 10.65 -2.34 -9.02
C PRO A 315 9.55 -3.29 -9.50
N ILE A 316 9.84 -4.17 -10.45
CA ILE A 316 8.84 -5.10 -11.00
C ILE A 316 8.19 -5.92 -9.87
N GLY A 317 6.87 -5.81 -9.74
CA GLY A 317 6.11 -6.50 -8.68
C GLY A 317 6.48 -6.05 -7.26
N GLY A 318 7.01 -4.84 -7.11
CA GLY A 318 7.48 -4.28 -5.84
C GLY A 318 8.79 -4.90 -5.33
N GLN A 319 9.51 -5.68 -6.14
CA GLN A 319 10.70 -6.43 -5.74
C GLN A 319 11.98 -5.73 -6.17
N LEU A 320 12.63 -5.00 -5.25
CA LEU A 320 13.88 -4.29 -5.49
C LEU A 320 15.07 -5.20 -5.16
N LYS A 321 15.92 -5.50 -6.15
CA LYS A 321 17.11 -6.31 -5.97
C LYS A 321 18.09 -5.63 -5.03
N LEU A 322 18.83 -6.43 -4.26
CA LEU A 322 19.78 -5.90 -3.29
C LEU A 322 20.94 -5.15 -3.97
N THR A 323 21.38 -5.60 -5.15
CA THR A 323 22.39 -4.90 -5.97
C THR A 323 21.94 -3.52 -6.43
N ASP A 324 20.67 -3.39 -6.80
CA ASP A 324 20.09 -2.13 -7.26
C ASP A 324 19.90 -1.18 -6.07
N LEU A 325 19.50 -1.74 -4.91
CA LEU A 325 19.40 -0.98 -3.66
C LEU A 325 20.75 -0.43 -3.20
N GLU A 326 21.84 -1.20 -3.30
CA GLU A 326 23.20 -0.72 -3.00
C GLU A 326 23.60 0.45 -3.91
N ALA A 327 23.40 0.29 -5.22
CA ALA A 327 23.71 1.32 -6.19
C ALA A 327 22.90 2.61 -5.95
N LEU A 328 21.63 2.47 -5.60
CA LEU A 328 20.77 3.58 -5.20
C LEU A 328 21.28 4.29 -3.95
N ILE A 329 21.60 3.55 -2.88
CA ILE A 329 22.12 4.14 -1.64
C ILE A 329 23.36 4.99 -1.93
N ASN A 330 24.32 4.44 -2.68
CA ASN A 330 25.56 5.14 -3.03
C ASN A 330 25.31 6.42 -3.85
N ALA A 331 24.32 6.42 -4.74
CA ALA A 331 23.97 7.58 -5.55
C ALA A 331 23.17 8.65 -4.79
N LEU A 332 22.44 8.24 -3.76
CA LEU A 332 21.53 9.09 -3.00
C LEU A 332 22.18 9.74 -1.77
N GLU A 333 23.21 9.13 -1.20
CA GLU A 333 23.80 9.55 0.08
C GLU A 333 24.31 10.99 0.09
N SER A 334 24.83 11.49 -1.03
CA SER A 334 25.37 12.85 -1.13
C SER A 334 24.32 13.93 -1.45
N ILE A 335 23.05 13.55 -1.61
CA ILE A 335 21.99 14.47 -2.05
C ILE A 335 21.46 15.25 -0.84
N GLU A 336 21.66 16.57 -0.84
CA GLU A 336 21.11 17.47 0.16
C GLU A 336 19.58 17.46 0.14
N ASP A 337 18.95 17.56 1.32
CA ASP A 337 17.48 17.59 1.52
C ASP A 337 16.73 16.41 0.88
N LEU A 338 17.40 15.30 0.59
CA LEU A 338 16.77 14.10 0.02
C LEU A 338 15.67 13.57 0.93
N GLU A 339 14.54 13.24 0.31
CA GLU A 339 13.51 12.43 0.96
C GLU A 339 13.16 11.21 0.10
N ILE A 340 13.04 10.06 0.76
CA ILE A 340 12.65 8.80 0.13
C ILE A 340 11.20 8.50 0.56
N ARG A 341 10.27 8.42 -0.40
CA ARG A 341 8.85 8.21 -0.13
C ARG A 341 8.36 6.93 -0.79
N LEU A 342 8.11 5.90 0.00
CA LEU A 342 7.43 4.70 -0.50
C LEU A 342 6.01 5.06 -0.93
N SER A 343 5.49 4.40 -1.95
CA SER A 343 4.15 4.65 -2.48
C SER A 343 3.20 3.49 -2.20
N MET A 344 1.90 3.75 -2.29
CA MET A 344 0.88 2.68 -2.24
C MET A 344 0.84 1.83 -3.52
N SER A 345 1.66 2.18 -4.51
CA SER A 345 1.81 1.51 -5.79
C SER A 345 2.96 0.50 -5.81
N GLU A 346 3.58 0.18 -4.66
CA GLU A 346 4.78 -0.66 -4.54
C GLU A 346 6.04 -0.07 -5.18
N GLY A 347 6.05 1.25 -5.38
CA GLY A 347 7.21 2.00 -5.82
C GLY A 347 7.78 2.91 -4.74
N VAL A 348 8.72 3.74 -5.15
CA VAL A 348 9.42 4.71 -4.31
C VAL A 348 9.67 5.99 -5.11
N TYR A 349 9.52 7.14 -4.46
CA TYR A 349 9.88 8.44 -4.99
C TYR A 349 11.13 8.95 -4.28
N PHE A 350 12.08 9.44 -5.06
CA PHE A 350 13.22 10.22 -4.59
C PHE A 350 12.92 11.69 -4.86
N ARG A 351 12.71 12.47 -3.80
CA ARG A 351 12.26 13.87 -3.87
C ARG A 351 13.41 14.84 -3.63
N ASN A 352 13.15 16.10 -3.95
CA ASN A 352 14.07 17.22 -3.75
C ASN A 352 15.37 17.05 -4.54
N LEU A 353 15.28 16.45 -5.73
CA LEU A 353 16.38 16.36 -6.66
C LEU A 353 16.42 17.65 -7.48
N ASN A 354 17.57 18.31 -7.59
CA ASN A 354 17.78 19.29 -8.63
C ASN A 354 17.79 18.60 -10.01
N GLY A 355 17.78 19.36 -11.10
CA GLY A 355 17.66 18.79 -12.44
C GLY A 355 18.78 17.80 -12.80
N GLU A 356 20.04 18.07 -12.42
CA GLU A 356 21.15 17.17 -12.75
C GLU A 356 21.10 15.89 -11.90
N GLU A 357 20.79 16.01 -10.61
CA GLU A 357 20.57 14.85 -9.74
C GLU A 357 19.41 13.99 -10.26
N ALA A 358 18.30 14.61 -10.68
CA ALA A 358 17.15 13.91 -11.22
C ALA A 358 17.51 13.12 -12.48
N LYS A 359 18.28 13.74 -13.39
CA LYS A 359 18.80 13.08 -14.59
C LYS A 359 19.68 11.87 -14.25
N ASN A 360 20.58 12.02 -13.28
CA ASN A 360 21.48 10.94 -12.85
C ASN A 360 20.71 9.77 -12.24
N ILE A 361 19.75 10.05 -11.35
CA ILE A 361 18.91 9.01 -10.75
C ILE A 361 18.01 8.35 -11.81
N LEU A 362 17.49 9.09 -12.77
CA LEU A 362 16.67 8.55 -13.85
C LEU A 362 17.44 7.55 -14.73
N GLU A 363 18.68 7.90 -15.11
CA GLU A 363 19.54 7.03 -15.91
C GLU A 363 19.99 5.79 -15.12
N LEU A 364 20.42 5.97 -13.86
CA LEU A 364 20.79 4.87 -12.96
C LEU A 364 19.65 3.85 -12.84
N THR A 365 18.42 4.33 -12.67
CA THR A 365 17.25 3.49 -12.39
C THR A 365 16.58 2.90 -13.62
N LYS A 366 17.04 3.23 -14.83
CA LYS A 366 16.41 2.86 -16.10
C LYS A 366 16.18 1.36 -16.28
N THR A 367 17.04 0.52 -15.68
CA THR A 367 16.94 -0.95 -15.76
C THR A 367 16.53 -1.61 -14.44
N MET A 368 16.26 -0.81 -13.40
CA MET A 368 15.95 -1.29 -12.04
C MET A 368 14.45 -1.52 -11.82
N GLY A 369 13.60 -1.23 -12.81
CA GLY A 369 12.15 -1.27 -12.65
C GLY A 369 11.38 -0.97 -13.93
N GLY A 370 10.08 -0.69 -13.77
CA GLY A 370 9.17 -0.44 -14.88
C GLY A 370 9.21 0.98 -15.43
N ASN A 371 9.34 1.08 -16.75
CA ASN A 371 9.37 2.32 -17.53
C ASN A 371 8.07 2.56 -18.32
N THR A 372 7.11 1.63 -18.23
CA THR A 372 5.78 1.72 -18.83
C THR A 372 4.70 1.48 -17.77
N PRO A 373 3.44 1.93 -17.98
CA PRO A 373 2.37 1.67 -17.01
C PRO A 373 2.19 0.18 -16.68
N ILE A 374 2.29 -0.71 -17.68
CA ILE A 374 2.18 -2.16 -17.50
C ILE A 374 3.32 -2.71 -16.63
N GLU A 375 4.56 -2.30 -16.84
CA GLU A 375 5.69 -2.69 -15.98
C GLU A 375 5.56 -2.11 -14.57
N GLN A 376 4.80 -1.02 -14.41
CA GLN A 376 4.45 -0.42 -13.12
C GLN A 376 3.22 -1.07 -12.46
N THR A 377 2.92 -2.33 -12.76
CA THR A 377 1.79 -3.10 -12.19
C THR A 377 1.99 -3.41 -10.71
N SER A 378 0.97 -3.14 -9.89
CA SER A 378 0.98 -3.57 -8.48
C SER A 378 0.59 -5.05 -8.35
N CYS A 379 1.35 -5.80 -7.58
CA CYS A 379 1.21 -7.24 -7.45
C CYS A 379 1.57 -7.72 -6.04
N CYS A 380 0.62 -8.39 -5.38
CA CYS A 380 0.93 -9.01 -4.10
C CYS A 380 1.95 -10.16 -4.25
N ILE A 381 2.56 -10.61 -3.15
CA ILE A 381 3.57 -11.69 -3.22
C ILE A 381 3.03 -13.02 -3.80
N GLY A 382 1.75 -13.34 -3.60
CA GLY A 382 1.11 -14.54 -4.16
C GLY A 382 1.67 -15.87 -3.60
N VAL A 383 1.24 -17.00 -4.18
CA VAL A 383 1.89 -18.31 -3.98
C VAL A 383 3.22 -18.34 -4.79
N PRO A 384 4.21 -19.19 -4.45
CA PRO A 384 4.22 -20.18 -3.38
C PRO A 384 4.40 -19.58 -1.98
N THR A 385 4.85 -18.33 -1.84
CA THR A 385 5.21 -17.72 -0.54
C THR A 385 4.01 -17.54 0.39
N CYS A 386 2.91 -16.97 -0.10
CA CYS A 386 1.78 -16.56 0.73
C CYS A 386 0.96 -17.76 1.22
N GLN A 387 0.85 -17.91 2.55
CA GLN A 387 0.05 -18.94 3.21
C GLN A 387 -1.40 -19.01 2.69
N ILE A 388 -2.06 -17.86 2.53
CA ILE A 388 -3.46 -17.78 2.10
C ILE A 388 -3.63 -17.53 0.59
N GLY A 389 -2.53 -17.44 -0.16
CA GLY A 389 -2.56 -17.19 -1.60
C GLY A 389 -3.21 -18.36 -2.34
N ILE A 390 -3.89 -18.06 -3.45
CA ILE A 390 -4.49 -19.09 -4.31
C ILE A 390 -3.78 -19.13 -5.66
N GLY A 391 -3.58 -17.96 -6.27
CA GLY A 391 -2.86 -17.78 -7.54
C GLY A 391 -1.48 -17.16 -7.40
N GLU A 392 -0.64 -17.44 -8.39
CA GLU A 392 0.76 -17.00 -8.50
C GLU A 392 0.81 -15.60 -9.11
N SER A 393 0.72 -14.59 -8.26
CA SER A 393 0.58 -13.19 -8.72
C SER A 393 1.85 -12.68 -9.38
N GLN A 394 3.01 -12.94 -8.76
CA GLN A 394 4.31 -12.51 -9.28
C GLN A 394 4.61 -13.25 -10.59
N GLY A 395 4.38 -14.57 -10.65
CA GLY A 395 4.51 -15.34 -11.89
C GLY A 395 3.61 -14.83 -13.01
N LEU A 396 2.34 -14.50 -12.71
CA LEU A 396 1.44 -13.89 -13.70
C LEU A 396 2.01 -12.57 -14.26
N LEU A 397 2.49 -11.66 -13.41
CA LEU A 397 3.10 -10.41 -13.87
C LEU A 397 4.28 -10.69 -14.80
N HIS A 398 5.21 -11.55 -14.41
CA HIS A 398 6.36 -11.89 -15.26
C HIS A 398 5.92 -12.50 -16.60
N SER A 399 4.91 -13.38 -16.60
CA SER A 399 4.38 -13.97 -17.84
C SER A 399 3.77 -12.93 -18.80
N ILE A 400 3.13 -11.88 -18.27
CA ILE A 400 2.61 -10.76 -19.08
C ILE A 400 3.79 -10.00 -19.71
N LEU A 401 4.79 -9.63 -18.91
CA LEU A 401 5.94 -8.87 -19.38
C LEU A 401 6.78 -9.66 -20.40
N ASP A 402 7.02 -10.95 -20.17
CA ASP A 402 7.74 -11.82 -21.08
C ASP A 402 6.98 -11.99 -22.41
N TYR A 403 5.66 -12.11 -22.35
CA TYR A 403 4.82 -12.19 -23.55
C TYR A 403 4.91 -10.90 -24.38
N PHE A 404 4.81 -9.74 -23.71
CA PHE A 404 4.89 -8.42 -24.36
C PHE A 404 6.27 -8.21 -25.00
N LYS A 405 7.34 -8.54 -24.26
CA LYS A 405 8.72 -8.50 -24.76
C LYS A 405 8.91 -9.39 -25.98
N LYS A 406 8.43 -10.64 -25.94
CA LYS A 406 8.51 -11.59 -27.07
C LYS A 406 7.78 -11.07 -28.32
N LYS A 407 6.70 -10.31 -28.13
CA LYS A 407 5.90 -9.72 -29.21
C LYS A 407 6.37 -8.32 -29.64
N ASN A 408 7.39 -7.77 -29.00
CA ASN A 408 7.86 -6.38 -29.19
C ASN A 408 6.75 -5.34 -28.99
N TYR A 409 5.85 -5.55 -28.02
CA TYR A 409 4.85 -4.57 -27.66
C TYR A 409 5.51 -3.42 -26.90
N THR A 410 5.38 -2.18 -27.40
CA THR A 410 6.13 -1.02 -26.91
C THR A 410 5.25 0.20 -26.60
N THR A 411 3.93 0.08 -26.76
CA THR A 411 3.02 1.22 -26.56
C THR A 411 2.54 1.31 -25.10
N ASN A 412 2.15 2.52 -24.70
CA ASN A 412 1.73 2.85 -23.32
C ASN A 412 0.22 3.11 -23.22
N LYS A 413 -0.59 2.48 -24.09
CA LYS A 413 -2.05 2.67 -24.10
C LYS A 413 -2.77 1.85 -23.03
N LEU A 414 -2.16 0.75 -22.60
CA LEU A 414 -2.64 -0.02 -21.46
C LEU A 414 -2.26 0.67 -20.13
N PRO A 415 -3.15 0.62 -19.13
CA PRO A 415 -2.87 1.16 -17.83
C PRO A 415 -2.00 0.18 -17.03
N ARG A 416 -1.54 0.64 -15.88
CA ARG A 416 -1.04 -0.28 -14.86
C ARG A 416 -2.15 -1.23 -14.41
N ILE A 417 -1.76 -2.46 -14.10
CA ILE A 417 -2.68 -3.51 -13.66
C ILE A 417 -2.56 -3.68 -12.14
N HIS A 418 -3.57 -4.31 -11.55
CA HIS A 418 -3.63 -4.63 -10.13
C HIS A 418 -3.86 -6.12 -9.90
N ILE A 419 -2.83 -6.86 -9.50
CA ILE A 419 -2.88 -8.32 -9.38
C ILE A 419 -2.87 -8.74 -7.92
N SER A 420 -3.84 -9.56 -7.53
CA SER A 420 -3.87 -10.21 -6.22
C SER A 420 -4.12 -11.70 -6.36
N GLY A 421 -3.31 -12.54 -5.71
CA GLY A 421 -3.43 -13.98 -5.79
C GLY A 421 -4.62 -14.56 -5.01
N CYS A 422 -5.41 -13.72 -4.34
CA CYS A 422 -6.66 -14.11 -3.69
C CYS A 422 -7.57 -12.90 -3.48
N THR A 423 -8.77 -13.16 -2.96
CA THR A 423 -9.80 -12.15 -2.65
C THR A 423 -9.40 -11.17 -1.53
N SER A 424 -8.26 -11.34 -0.86
CA SER A 424 -7.78 -10.40 0.17
C SER A 424 -7.40 -9.02 -0.38
N SER A 425 -7.17 -8.92 -1.70
CA SER A 425 -6.88 -7.67 -2.41
C SER A 425 -5.64 -6.93 -1.90
N CYS A 426 -4.54 -7.66 -1.70
CA CYS A 426 -3.27 -7.05 -1.30
C CYS A 426 -2.66 -6.17 -2.41
N GLY A 427 -2.89 -6.50 -3.68
CA GLY A 427 -2.55 -5.67 -4.83
C GLY A 427 -3.67 -4.74 -5.29
N THR A 428 -4.72 -4.55 -4.46
CA THR A 428 -5.79 -3.56 -4.65
C THR A 428 -6.62 -3.69 -5.95
N HIS A 429 -6.89 -4.93 -6.39
CA HIS A 429 -7.55 -5.22 -7.68
C HIS A 429 -8.95 -4.63 -7.88
N GLN A 430 -9.70 -4.26 -6.83
CA GLN A 430 -11.04 -3.69 -7.01
C GLN A 430 -11.06 -2.18 -7.24
N ILE A 431 -9.94 -1.50 -7.02
CA ILE A 431 -9.86 -0.03 -7.16
C ILE A 431 -8.91 0.38 -8.28
N GLY A 432 -8.29 -0.58 -8.97
CA GLY A 432 -7.57 -0.38 -10.21
C GLY A 432 -8.52 -0.43 -11.41
N ILE A 433 -8.15 0.25 -12.48
CA ILE A 433 -8.96 0.27 -13.70
C ILE A 433 -9.03 -1.11 -14.37
N ILE A 434 -7.95 -1.90 -14.30
CA ILE A 434 -7.95 -3.33 -14.60
C ILE A 434 -7.33 -4.06 -13.40
N GLY A 435 -8.06 -5.02 -12.86
CA GLY A 435 -7.63 -5.82 -11.72
C GLY A 435 -7.88 -7.30 -11.90
N PHE A 436 -7.05 -8.12 -11.25
CA PHE A 436 -7.11 -9.57 -11.27
C PHE A 436 -7.11 -10.15 -9.85
N GLY A 437 -8.15 -10.94 -9.53
CA GLY A 437 -8.29 -11.65 -8.25
C GLY A 437 -8.17 -13.17 -8.41
N GLY A 438 -7.09 -13.75 -7.89
CA GLY A 438 -6.75 -15.16 -8.06
C GLY A 438 -7.71 -16.12 -7.36
N LYS A 439 -8.01 -17.23 -8.02
CA LYS A 439 -8.87 -18.32 -7.57
C LYS A 439 -8.47 -19.64 -8.25
N LYS A 440 -9.11 -20.74 -7.85
CA LYS A 440 -9.13 -21.98 -8.64
C LYS A 440 -10.50 -22.12 -9.30
N LYS A 441 -10.51 -22.57 -10.56
CA LYS A 441 -11.74 -22.78 -11.35
C LYS A 441 -11.64 -24.09 -12.13
N LYS A 442 -12.76 -24.81 -12.26
CA LYS A 442 -12.84 -25.94 -13.18
C LYS A 442 -13.04 -25.41 -14.60
N ILE A 443 -12.11 -25.70 -15.49
CA ILE A 443 -12.12 -25.32 -16.91
C ILE A 443 -11.85 -26.61 -17.70
N ASP A 444 -12.76 -26.98 -18.59
CA ASP A 444 -12.71 -28.24 -19.35
C ASP A 444 -12.58 -29.49 -18.46
N GLY A 445 -13.23 -29.48 -17.29
CA GLY A 445 -13.19 -30.59 -16.33
C GLY A 445 -11.97 -30.60 -15.40
N GLU A 446 -10.94 -29.78 -15.67
CA GLU A 446 -9.71 -29.71 -14.87
C GLU A 446 -9.71 -28.51 -13.93
N LEU A 447 -9.21 -28.67 -12.71
CA LEU A 447 -9.05 -27.57 -11.76
C LEU A 447 -7.80 -26.75 -12.14
N LYS A 448 -8.01 -25.61 -12.81
CA LYS A 448 -6.96 -24.70 -13.25
C LYS A 448 -6.88 -23.44 -12.38
N GLU A 449 -5.73 -22.80 -12.45
CA GLU A 449 -5.57 -21.45 -11.90
C GLU A 449 -6.23 -20.43 -12.81
N ALA A 450 -7.02 -19.55 -12.21
CA ALA A 450 -7.73 -18.49 -12.91
C ALA A 450 -7.72 -17.22 -12.07
N PHE A 451 -7.97 -16.09 -12.72
CA PHE A 451 -8.15 -14.81 -12.06
C PHE A 451 -9.49 -14.20 -12.49
N THR A 452 -10.26 -13.75 -11.52
CA THR A 452 -11.44 -12.92 -11.78
C THR A 452 -10.98 -11.56 -12.28
N LEU A 453 -11.49 -11.15 -13.43
CA LEU A 453 -11.27 -9.84 -14.05
C LEU A 453 -12.21 -8.80 -13.43
N TYR A 454 -11.62 -7.71 -12.93
CA TYR A 454 -12.30 -6.52 -12.41
C TYR A 454 -11.96 -5.33 -13.30
N VAL A 455 -12.95 -4.53 -13.70
CA VAL A 455 -12.73 -3.39 -14.63
C VAL A 455 -13.47 -2.14 -14.19
N GLY A 456 -12.84 -0.97 -14.37
CA GLY A 456 -13.44 0.34 -14.10
C GLY A 456 -13.34 0.79 -12.64
N GLY A 457 -12.46 0.18 -11.84
CA GLY A 457 -12.20 0.62 -10.47
C GLY A 457 -11.47 1.98 -10.43
N VAL A 458 -11.91 2.87 -9.53
CA VAL A 458 -11.34 4.20 -9.31
C VAL A 458 -11.47 4.56 -7.82
N ALA A 459 -10.40 5.07 -7.21
CA ALA A 459 -10.39 5.61 -5.86
C ALA A 459 -9.89 7.06 -5.89
N LYS A 460 -10.74 7.99 -6.34
CA LYS A 460 -10.50 9.44 -6.35
C LYS A 460 -11.59 10.16 -5.58
N LYS A 461 -11.30 11.39 -5.13
CA LYS A 461 -12.30 12.27 -4.52
C LYS A 461 -13.49 12.44 -5.48
N ASP A 462 -14.72 12.32 -4.96
CA ASP A 462 -15.99 12.49 -5.68
C ASP A 462 -16.24 11.52 -6.86
N ASN A 463 -15.30 10.60 -7.17
CA ASN A 463 -15.45 9.57 -8.21
C ASN A 463 -14.87 8.23 -7.74
N VAL A 464 -15.49 7.65 -6.72
CA VAL A 464 -15.12 6.34 -6.19
C VAL A 464 -15.97 5.27 -6.87
N LYS A 465 -15.35 4.30 -7.53
CA LYS A 465 -16.01 3.16 -8.16
C LYS A 465 -15.23 1.89 -7.86
N LEU A 466 -15.95 0.83 -7.47
CA LEU A 466 -15.34 -0.49 -7.37
C LEU A 466 -15.46 -1.16 -8.74
N GLY A 467 -14.41 -1.87 -9.16
CA GLY A 467 -14.37 -2.53 -10.46
C GLY A 467 -15.51 -3.56 -10.60
N GLU A 468 -16.17 -3.53 -11.75
CA GLU A 468 -17.18 -4.50 -12.15
C GLU A 468 -16.53 -5.84 -12.44
N VAL A 469 -17.17 -6.93 -12.04
CA VAL A 469 -16.69 -8.30 -12.28
C VAL A 469 -17.14 -8.75 -13.66
N TYR A 470 -16.20 -8.99 -14.57
CA TYR A 470 -16.49 -9.44 -15.93
C TYR A 470 -16.57 -10.95 -16.05
N GLY A 471 -15.71 -11.67 -15.33
CA GLY A 471 -15.64 -13.13 -15.39
C GLY A 471 -14.30 -13.64 -14.93
N ASP A 472 -14.04 -14.94 -15.10
CA ASP A 472 -12.76 -15.54 -14.74
C ASP A 472 -11.99 -15.90 -16.00
N ILE A 473 -10.71 -15.52 -16.05
CA ILE A 473 -9.80 -15.84 -17.15
C ILE A 473 -8.76 -16.84 -16.62
N ALA A 474 -8.51 -17.90 -17.37
CA ALA A 474 -7.44 -18.84 -17.06
C ALA A 474 -6.08 -18.11 -17.05
N SER A 475 -5.21 -18.42 -16.08
CA SER A 475 -3.98 -17.64 -15.87
C SER A 475 -3.08 -17.58 -17.11
N ASP A 476 -3.03 -18.66 -17.88
CA ASP A 476 -2.24 -18.79 -19.12
C ASP A 476 -2.79 -17.97 -20.29
N LYS A 477 -4.06 -17.53 -20.21
CA LYS A 477 -4.72 -16.70 -21.24
C LYS A 477 -4.62 -15.21 -20.98
N ILE A 478 -4.29 -14.78 -19.77
CA ILE A 478 -4.23 -13.36 -19.40
C ILE A 478 -3.15 -12.58 -20.19
N PRO A 479 -1.92 -13.11 -20.42
CA PRO A 479 -0.93 -12.40 -21.24
C PRO A 479 -1.43 -12.10 -22.66
N GLU A 480 -2.06 -13.09 -23.31
CA GLU A 480 -2.64 -12.94 -24.63
C GLU A 480 -3.83 -11.96 -24.64
N PHE A 481 -4.72 -12.06 -23.65
CA PHE A 481 -5.84 -11.14 -23.44
C PHE A 481 -5.36 -9.68 -23.37
N LEU A 482 -4.37 -9.38 -22.52
CA LEU A 482 -3.86 -8.02 -22.36
C LEU A 482 -3.12 -7.54 -23.61
N TYR A 483 -2.35 -8.40 -24.26
CA TYR A 483 -1.65 -8.04 -25.50
C TYR A 483 -2.64 -7.68 -26.62
N ASN A 484 -3.68 -8.51 -26.83
CA ASN A 484 -4.69 -8.26 -27.84
C ASN A 484 -5.56 -7.03 -27.52
N LEU A 485 -5.78 -6.74 -26.23
CA LEU A 485 -6.40 -5.48 -25.80
C LEU A 485 -5.49 -4.29 -26.14
N GLY A 486 -4.18 -4.43 -25.90
CA GLY A 486 -3.19 -3.43 -26.28
C GLY A 486 -3.21 -3.11 -27.77
N LEU A 487 -3.25 -4.14 -28.63
CA LEU A 487 -3.36 -3.95 -30.09
C LEU A 487 -4.65 -3.23 -30.49
N LEU A 488 -5.77 -3.57 -29.86
CA LEU A 488 -7.06 -2.91 -30.11
C LEU A 488 -7.01 -1.42 -29.75
N LEU A 489 -6.37 -1.08 -28.63
CA LEU A 489 -6.17 0.31 -28.20
C LEU A 489 -5.23 1.07 -29.14
N ASP A 490 -4.20 0.42 -29.65
CA ASP A 490 -3.28 0.99 -30.64
C ASP A 490 -3.98 1.29 -31.96
N GLU A 491 -4.79 0.36 -32.46
CA GLU A 491 -5.60 0.55 -33.69
C GLU A 491 -6.53 1.76 -33.57
N LYS A 492 -7.16 1.94 -32.40
CA LYS A 492 -8.05 3.07 -32.12
C LYS A 492 -7.30 4.34 -31.69
N ASN A 493 -6.00 4.25 -31.43
CA ASN A 493 -5.13 5.30 -30.91
C ASN A 493 -5.62 5.97 -29.60
N ILE A 494 -6.27 5.23 -28.71
CA ILE A 494 -6.82 5.73 -27.44
C ILE A 494 -6.28 4.92 -26.26
N ASN A 495 -6.22 5.52 -25.07
CA ASN A 495 -5.86 4.78 -23.86
C ASN A 495 -7.05 3.97 -23.35
N PHE A 496 -6.81 3.04 -22.43
CA PHE A 496 -7.87 2.18 -21.90
C PHE A 496 -8.94 2.93 -21.11
N GLU A 497 -8.58 3.97 -20.33
CA GLU A 497 -9.57 4.80 -19.62
C GLU A 497 -10.60 5.40 -20.58
N GLU A 498 -10.12 6.03 -21.65
CA GLU A 498 -10.93 6.68 -22.69
C GLU A 498 -11.74 5.65 -23.48
N TYR A 499 -11.10 4.52 -23.84
CA TYR A 499 -11.76 3.40 -24.51
C TYR A 499 -12.94 2.87 -23.70
N LEU A 500 -12.73 2.58 -22.42
CA LEU A 500 -13.77 2.07 -21.53
C LEU A 500 -14.91 3.08 -21.36
N GLY A 501 -14.61 4.38 -21.34
CA GLY A 501 -15.63 5.43 -21.22
C GLY A 501 -16.64 5.49 -22.37
N SER A 502 -16.23 5.08 -23.58
CA SER A 502 -17.06 5.18 -24.79
C SER A 502 -17.45 3.83 -25.41
N ASN A 503 -16.83 2.71 -25.00
CA ASN A 503 -16.93 1.42 -25.69
C ASN A 503 -17.16 0.22 -24.75
N VAL A 504 -17.95 0.42 -23.67
CA VAL A 504 -18.20 -0.61 -22.65
C VAL A 504 -18.69 -1.94 -23.25
N GLU A 505 -19.64 -1.92 -24.17
CA GLU A 505 -20.18 -3.15 -24.77
C GLU A 505 -19.18 -3.84 -25.69
N GLU A 506 -18.40 -3.09 -26.48
CA GLU A 506 -17.31 -3.65 -27.29
C GLU A 506 -16.25 -4.33 -26.40
N PHE A 507 -15.91 -3.71 -25.26
CA PHE A 507 -15.00 -4.30 -24.29
C PHE A 507 -15.57 -5.57 -23.65
N LYS A 508 -16.87 -5.61 -23.33
CA LYS A 508 -17.53 -6.84 -22.83
C LYS A 508 -17.45 -7.97 -23.84
N GLU A 509 -17.78 -7.71 -25.11
CA GLU A 509 -17.66 -8.68 -26.19
C GLU A 509 -16.22 -9.17 -26.38
N PHE A 510 -15.25 -8.26 -26.29
CA PHE A 510 -13.83 -8.59 -26.32
C PHE A 510 -13.43 -9.52 -25.16
N ALA A 511 -13.79 -9.17 -23.92
CA ALA A 511 -13.45 -9.92 -22.72
C ALA A 511 -14.09 -11.32 -22.71
N ASN A 512 -15.33 -11.46 -23.20
CA ASN A 512 -16.05 -12.73 -23.28
C ASN A 512 -15.34 -13.80 -24.11
N LYS A 513 -14.43 -13.41 -25.03
CA LYS A 513 -13.61 -14.36 -25.80
C LYS A 513 -12.59 -15.13 -24.94
N TYR A 514 -12.29 -14.65 -23.74
CA TYR A 514 -11.27 -15.20 -22.84
C TYR A 514 -11.85 -15.72 -21.52
N ILE A 515 -13.10 -15.39 -21.21
CA ILE A 515 -13.75 -15.81 -19.99
C ILE A 515 -14.12 -17.29 -20.10
N ALA A 516 -13.68 -18.06 -19.11
CA ALA A 516 -13.94 -19.49 -18.97
C ALA A 516 -15.11 -19.78 -18.02
#